data_AF-A0AAT9HJ96-F1
#
_entry.id   AF-A0AAT9HJ96-F1
#
_cell.length_a   1.000
_cell.length_b   1.000
_cell.length_c   1.000
_cell.angle_alpha   90.00
_cell.angle_beta   90.00
_cell.angle_gamma   90.00
#
_symmetry.space_group_name_H-M   'P 1'
#
loop_
_entity.id
_entity.type
_entity.pdbx_description
1 polymer ?
#
loop_
_entity_poly.entity_id
_entity_poly.type
_entity_poly.pdbx_seq_one_letter_code
_entity_poly.pdbx_strand_id
1 'polypeptide(L)'
;MTGGPSASCPGCGGPGRRKFFGLDHIYDSEHLGYQGPYFSWTPVPDQFSLEAFERLEHGRKDREPIMAEIILASSHNPWSPIAHMIDWDDLGDGSVFHEIKKEGTDPKEVWKDPENVRTEYRRAIEYSLDSLTEWVERYGDENTVLVFLGDHQPVPTVTAGDTGKDVPISIVAKDPKVLERVAGWNWTDGLKPAPDAPRWGMDTFRDRFMTAYGPQGGTSAAPAP
;
A
#
# COMPACT_ATOMS: atom_id res chain seq x y z
N MET A 1 -7.31 24.78 -5.85
CA MET A 1 -6.47 23.58 -6.05
C MET A 1 -5.27 23.66 -5.12
N THR A 2 -5.48 23.40 -3.82
CA THR A 2 -4.40 23.35 -2.82
C THR A 2 -4.71 22.29 -1.74
N GLY A 3 -5.17 21.12 -2.17
CA GLY A 3 -4.94 19.89 -1.40
C GLY A 3 -3.61 19.31 -1.88
N GLY A 4 -2.57 19.40 -1.09
CA GLY A 4 -1.26 18.82 -1.39
C GLY A 4 -1.18 17.37 -0.90
N PRO A 5 -0.19 16.62 -1.40
CA PRO A 5 -0.05 15.21 -1.12
C PRO A 5 0.28 14.95 0.36
N SER A 6 -0.33 13.92 0.95
CA SER A 6 -0.02 13.48 2.33
C SER A 6 0.64 12.11 2.31
N ALA A 7 1.71 11.93 3.08
CA ALA A 7 2.41 10.65 3.14
C ALA A 7 2.30 10.04 4.54
N SER A 8 1.88 8.76 4.61
CA SER A 8 2.12 7.92 5.77
C SER A 8 3.36 7.07 5.48
N CYS A 9 4.46 7.38 6.14
CA CYS A 9 5.70 6.61 6.00
C CYS A 9 6.28 6.29 7.37
N PRO A 10 6.09 5.05 7.85
CA PRO A 10 6.82 4.53 8.99
C PRO A 10 8.33 4.49 8.66
N GLY A 11 9.08 5.50 9.06
CA GLY A 11 10.54 5.57 8.87
C GLY A 11 11.07 6.73 7.99
N CYS A 12 10.21 7.61 7.44
CA CYS A 12 10.67 8.67 6.54
C CYS A 12 10.95 10.04 7.19
N GLY A 13 11.00 10.16 8.52
CA GLY A 13 11.02 11.42 9.30
C GLY A 13 12.22 12.38 9.13
N GLY A 14 12.60 12.75 7.91
CA GLY A 14 13.63 13.74 7.61
C GLY A 14 13.00 15.05 7.08
N PRO A 15 13.33 16.23 7.65
CA PRO A 15 12.70 17.51 7.30
C PRO A 15 12.90 17.94 5.83
N GLY A 16 13.87 17.36 5.11
CA GLY A 16 14.13 17.67 3.70
C GLY A 16 13.11 17.09 2.72
N ARG A 17 12.52 15.92 3.00
CA ARG A 17 11.63 15.22 2.06
C ARG A 17 10.31 15.95 1.84
N ARG A 18 9.69 16.45 2.91
CA ARG A 18 8.40 17.16 2.83
C ARG A 18 8.45 18.32 1.85
N LYS A 19 9.47 19.18 1.99
CA LYS A 19 9.64 20.36 1.15
C LYS A 19 10.05 20.01 -0.28
N PHE A 20 10.87 18.97 -0.47
CA PHE A 20 11.32 18.55 -1.79
C PHE A 20 10.17 17.97 -2.64
N PHE A 21 9.31 17.14 -2.03
CA PHE A 21 8.18 16.49 -2.71
C PHE A 21 6.86 17.26 -2.63
N GLY A 22 6.84 18.42 -1.94
CA GLY A 22 5.63 19.22 -1.80
C GLY A 22 4.53 18.56 -0.96
N LEU A 23 4.91 17.70 -0.02
CA LEU A 23 3.97 17.03 0.88
C LEU A 23 3.41 18.03 1.90
N ASP A 24 2.11 18.03 2.12
CA ASP A 24 1.47 18.86 3.15
C ASP A 24 1.72 18.27 4.54
N HIS A 25 1.48 16.96 4.67
CA HIS A 25 1.60 16.22 5.91
C HIS A 25 2.48 14.96 5.75
N ILE A 26 3.24 14.66 6.80
CA ILE A 26 3.96 13.38 6.96
C ILE A 26 3.55 12.81 8.31
N TYR A 27 3.00 11.60 8.28
CA TYR A 27 2.69 10.82 9.47
C TYR A 27 3.66 9.65 9.54
N ASP A 28 4.56 9.66 10.52
CA ASP A 28 5.36 8.49 10.86
C ASP A 28 4.68 7.71 12.01
N SER A 29 5.31 6.62 12.46
CA SER A 29 4.76 5.75 13.51
C SER A 29 4.42 6.47 14.81
N GLU A 30 5.09 7.58 15.13
CA GLU A 30 4.82 8.35 16.35
C GLU A 30 3.59 9.25 16.21
N HIS A 31 3.16 9.52 14.97
CA HIS A 31 2.04 10.43 14.66
C HIS A 31 0.74 9.71 14.32
N LEU A 32 0.75 8.37 14.17
CA LEU A 32 -0.45 7.59 13.88
C LEU A 32 -1.37 7.38 15.09
N GLY A 33 -0.87 7.66 16.31
CA GLY A 33 -1.62 7.44 17.55
C GLY A 33 -1.66 5.97 18.00
N TYR A 34 -0.77 5.14 17.45
CA TYR A 34 -0.66 3.72 17.79
C TYR A 34 -0.04 3.49 19.17
N GLN A 35 -0.69 2.68 20.01
CA GLN A 35 -0.25 2.29 21.36
C GLN A 35 0.08 0.78 21.48
N GLY A 36 0.02 0.05 20.36
CA GLY A 36 0.38 -1.36 20.31
C GLY A 36 1.90 -1.60 20.27
N PRO A 37 2.33 -2.87 20.24
CA PRO A 37 3.74 -3.21 20.13
C PRO A 37 4.24 -3.08 18.69
N TYR A 38 5.56 -2.94 18.53
CA TYR A 38 6.18 -3.02 17.21
C TYR A 38 6.19 -4.46 16.70
N PHE A 39 5.87 -4.67 15.42
CA PHE A 39 6.02 -5.95 14.74
C PHE A 39 7.37 -5.98 14.00
N SER A 40 8.43 -6.24 14.76
CA SER A 40 9.83 -6.22 14.29
C SER A 40 10.27 -4.83 13.78
N TRP A 41 10.81 -4.74 12.55
CA TRP A 41 11.17 -3.47 11.90
C TRP A 41 9.94 -2.61 11.62
N THR A 42 8.78 -3.23 11.38
CA THR A 42 7.54 -2.54 11.12
C THR A 42 6.88 -2.12 12.43
N PRO A 43 6.78 -0.82 12.72
CA PRO A 43 6.26 -0.37 14.01
C PRO A 43 4.75 -0.56 14.14
N VAL A 44 3.99 -0.45 13.04
CA VAL A 44 2.52 -0.36 13.06
C VAL A 44 1.92 -1.33 12.03
N PRO A 45 0.97 -2.20 12.41
CA PRO A 45 0.26 -3.06 11.46
C PRO A 45 -0.53 -2.28 10.39
N ASP A 46 -0.69 -2.86 9.21
CA ASP A 46 -1.30 -2.20 8.04
C ASP A 46 -2.75 -1.79 8.29
N GLN A 47 -3.57 -2.66 8.91
CA GLN A 47 -4.95 -2.38 9.31
C GLN A 47 -5.05 -1.08 10.15
N PHE A 48 -4.19 -0.93 11.18
CA PHE A 48 -4.18 0.29 12.00
C PHE A 48 -3.67 1.50 11.22
N SER A 49 -2.67 1.32 10.36
CA SER A 49 -2.11 2.42 9.54
C SER A 49 -3.16 3.00 8.59
N LEU A 50 -4.00 2.14 8.01
CA LEU A 50 -5.10 2.51 7.12
C LEU A 50 -6.26 3.17 7.89
N GLU A 51 -6.63 2.65 9.06
CA GLU A 51 -7.62 3.31 9.94
C GLU A 51 -7.12 4.68 10.44
N ALA A 52 -5.82 4.80 10.72
CA ALA A 52 -5.22 6.08 11.06
C ALA A 52 -5.27 7.07 9.88
N PHE A 53 -5.03 6.61 8.65
CA PHE A 53 -5.19 7.42 7.45
C PHE A 53 -6.64 7.90 7.27
N GLU A 54 -7.62 7.03 7.51
CA GLU A 54 -9.04 7.41 7.51
C GLU A 54 -9.31 8.55 8.50
N ARG A 55 -8.91 8.35 9.76
CA ARG A 55 -9.12 9.35 10.83
C ARG A 55 -8.39 10.68 10.59
N LEU A 56 -7.15 10.62 10.14
CA LEU A 56 -6.26 11.79 10.06
C LEU A 56 -6.42 12.58 8.77
N GLU A 57 -6.80 11.92 7.68
CA GLU A 57 -6.84 12.51 6.35
C GLU A 57 -8.14 12.17 5.62
N HIS A 58 -8.30 10.94 5.13
CA HIS A 58 -9.34 10.60 4.13
C HIS A 58 -10.77 10.91 4.60
N GLY A 59 -11.12 10.56 5.83
CA GLY A 59 -12.44 10.77 6.43
C GLY A 59 -12.73 12.19 6.92
N ARG A 60 -11.79 13.14 6.78
CA ARG A 60 -12.02 14.53 7.18
C ARG A 60 -13.05 15.19 6.27
N LYS A 61 -14.07 15.80 6.88
CA LYS A 61 -15.08 16.61 6.19
C LYS A 61 -14.48 17.96 5.75
N ASP A 62 -15.07 18.54 4.69
CA ASP A 62 -14.73 19.87 4.17
C ASP A 62 -13.26 20.05 3.77
N ARG A 63 -12.71 19.05 3.07
CA ARG A 63 -11.35 19.08 2.53
C ARG A 63 -11.34 19.16 1.00
N GLU A 64 -10.24 19.68 0.46
CA GLU A 64 -9.91 19.51 -0.96
C GLU A 64 -9.53 18.05 -1.26
N PRO A 65 -9.67 17.60 -2.52
CA PRO A 65 -9.18 16.29 -2.95
C PRO A 65 -7.70 16.10 -2.62
N ILE A 66 -7.29 14.86 -2.35
CA ILE A 66 -5.89 14.53 -2.07
C ILE A 66 -5.34 13.41 -2.93
N MET A 67 -4.01 13.46 -3.04
CA MET A 67 -3.18 12.31 -3.34
C MET A 67 -2.51 11.87 -2.03
N ALA A 68 -2.57 10.58 -1.72
CA ALA A 68 -1.89 10.02 -0.57
C ALA A 68 -0.89 8.94 -1.00
N GLU A 69 0.27 8.94 -0.37
CA GLU A 69 1.25 7.85 -0.44
C GLU A 69 1.26 7.13 0.91
N ILE A 70 0.88 5.86 0.93
CA ILE A 70 0.79 5.07 2.16
C ILE A 70 1.75 3.89 2.02
N ILE A 71 2.76 3.83 2.88
CA ILE A 71 3.70 2.72 2.92
C ILE A 71 3.17 1.66 3.86
N LEU A 72 2.63 0.58 3.28
CA LEU A 72 2.29 -0.64 4.00
C LEU A 72 3.57 -1.43 4.29
N ALA A 73 3.67 -1.96 5.51
CA ALA A 73 4.93 -2.48 6.02
C ALA A 73 4.79 -3.86 6.67
N SER A 74 3.57 -4.39 6.83
CA SER A 74 3.34 -5.67 7.53
C SER A 74 3.91 -6.88 6.78
N SER A 75 4.13 -6.74 5.47
CA SER A 75 4.77 -7.76 4.62
C SER A 75 6.31 -7.67 4.58
N HIS A 76 6.94 -6.84 5.42
CA HIS A 76 8.40 -6.79 5.53
C HIS A 76 8.95 -7.96 6.35
N ASN A 77 10.20 -8.35 6.07
CA ASN A 77 10.90 -9.36 6.88
C ASN A 77 10.96 -8.91 8.37
N PRO A 78 10.96 -9.86 9.34
CA PRO A 78 11.18 -11.30 9.23
C PRO A 78 9.92 -12.17 9.09
N TRP A 79 8.74 -11.57 8.84
CA TRP A 79 7.45 -12.28 8.74
C TRP A 79 7.08 -13.09 9.98
N SER A 80 7.54 -12.73 11.18
CA SER A 80 7.07 -13.33 12.42
C SER A 80 7.50 -12.49 13.63
N PRO A 81 6.62 -12.28 14.63
CA PRO A 81 5.17 -12.54 14.60
C PRO A 81 4.47 -11.66 13.55
N ILE A 82 3.29 -12.08 13.08
CA ILE A 82 2.45 -11.33 12.12
C ILE A 82 1.14 -10.96 12.83
N ALA A 83 0.59 -9.80 12.53
CA ALA A 83 -0.78 -9.46 12.89
C ALA A 83 -1.78 -10.35 12.13
N HIS A 84 -2.97 -10.52 12.68
CA HIS A 84 -4.12 -11.05 11.95
C HIS A 84 -5.23 -10.00 11.94
N MET A 85 -6.12 -10.07 10.96
CA MET A 85 -7.27 -9.17 10.86
C MET A 85 -8.16 -9.32 12.09
N ILE A 86 -8.57 -8.19 12.65
CA ILE A 86 -9.61 -8.10 13.69
C ILE A 86 -10.78 -7.26 13.17
N ASP A 87 -11.88 -7.23 13.91
CA ASP A 87 -12.92 -6.24 13.60
C ASP A 87 -12.33 -4.83 13.71
N TRP A 88 -12.65 -3.99 12.74
CA TRP A 88 -12.19 -2.61 12.70
C TRP A 88 -12.69 -1.81 13.90
N ASP A 89 -13.88 -2.14 14.43
CA ASP A 89 -14.43 -1.48 15.62
C ASP A 89 -13.67 -1.87 16.90
N ASP A 90 -12.92 -2.99 16.87
CA ASP A 90 -12.10 -3.47 17.98
C ASP A 90 -10.65 -2.92 17.93
N LEU A 91 -10.26 -2.21 16.88
CA LEU A 91 -8.88 -1.68 16.72
C LEU A 91 -8.48 -0.74 17.86
N GLY A 92 -9.41 0.12 18.30
CA GLY A 92 -9.15 1.13 19.33
C GLY A 92 -7.90 1.96 19.05
N ASP A 93 -6.99 2.03 20.03
CA ASP A 93 -5.67 2.69 19.91
C ASP A 93 -4.55 1.73 19.46
N GLY A 94 -4.90 0.52 19.04
CA GLY A 94 -3.95 -0.53 18.64
C GLY A 94 -3.39 -1.34 19.81
N SER A 95 -3.79 -1.09 21.06
CA SER A 95 -3.33 -1.87 22.21
C SER A 95 -3.71 -3.36 22.13
N VAL A 96 -4.78 -3.71 21.40
CA VAL A 96 -5.18 -5.10 21.10
C VAL A 96 -4.05 -5.92 20.48
N PHE A 97 -3.17 -5.29 19.70
CA PHE A 97 -2.05 -5.98 19.06
C PHE A 97 -0.98 -6.47 20.05
N HIS A 98 -1.00 -6.06 21.32
CA HIS A 98 -0.12 -6.65 22.36
C HIS A 98 -0.40 -8.13 22.56
N GLU A 99 -1.66 -8.54 22.50
CA GLU A 99 -2.01 -9.96 22.65
C GLU A 99 -1.74 -10.73 21.36
N ILE A 100 -2.18 -10.18 20.22
CA ILE A 100 -1.93 -10.76 18.88
C ILE A 100 -0.43 -11.04 18.66
N LYS A 101 0.44 -10.12 19.09
CA LYS A 101 1.89 -10.31 18.97
C LYS A 101 2.40 -11.50 19.80
N LYS A 102 1.84 -11.76 20.98
CA LYS A 102 2.23 -12.88 21.85
C LYS A 102 1.79 -14.23 21.30
N GLU A 103 0.69 -14.25 20.54
CA GLU A 103 0.19 -15.46 19.86
C GLU A 103 1.10 -15.88 18.70
N GLY A 104 1.81 -14.92 18.10
CA GLY A 104 2.67 -15.16 16.96
C GLY A 104 3.93 -15.97 17.28
N THR A 105 4.53 -16.54 16.24
CA THR A 105 5.69 -17.42 16.36
C THR A 105 7.00 -16.68 16.59
N ASP A 106 8.01 -17.38 17.14
CA ASP A 106 9.37 -16.84 17.22
C ASP A 106 10.01 -16.83 15.82
N PRO A 107 10.42 -15.67 15.27
CA PRO A 107 11.10 -15.62 13.98
C PRO A 107 12.33 -16.53 13.92
N LYS A 108 13.08 -16.73 15.00
CA LYS A 108 14.25 -17.63 14.98
C LYS A 108 13.88 -19.08 14.71
N GLU A 109 12.69 -19.51 15.13
CA GLU A 109 12.20 -20.86 14.89
C GLU A 109 11.64 -21.00 13.48
N VAL A 110 10.87 -20.01 13.02
CA VAL A 110 10.36 -19.95 11.64
C VAL A 110 11.51 -20.04 10.63
N TRP A 111 12.58 -19.29 10.85
CA TRP A 111 13.71 -19.19 9.92
C TRP A 111 14.63 -20.42 9.87
N LYS A 112 14.37 -21.47 10.67
CA LYS A 112 15.08 -22.75 10.55
C LYS A 112 14.64 -23.57 9.34
N ASP A 113 13.45 -23.32 8.81
CA ASP A 113 12.86 -24.06 7.69
C ASP A 113 12.35 -23.09 6.61
N PRO A 114 12.87 -23.14 5.37
CA PRO A 114 12.39 -22.31 4.27
C PRO A 114 10.88 -22.43 3.99
N GLU A 115 10.26 -23.59 4.21
CA GLU A 115 8.82 -23.76 3.99
C GLU A 115 7.98 -23.00 5.04
N ASN A 116 8.46 -22.92 6.27
CA ASN A 116 7.84 -22.09 7.31
C ASN A 116 7.98 -20.60 6.95
N VAL A 117 9.15 -20.17 6.49
CA VAL A 117 9.36 -18.78 6.03
C VAL A 117 8.41 -18.43 4.87
N ARG A 118 8.22 -19.33 3.90
CA ARG A 118 7.27 -19.12 2.80
C ARG A 118 5.82 -19.08 3.29
N THR A 119 5.46 -19.91 4.25
CA THR A 119 4.12 -19.93 4.85
C THR A 119 3.82 -18.62 5.55
N GLU A 120 4.76 -18.12 6.35
CA GLU A 120 4.61 -16.86 7.05
C GLU A 120 4.64 -15.64 6.10
N TYR A 121 5.50 -15.65 5.07
CA TYR A 121 5.45 -14.62 4.02
C TYR A 121 4.08 -14.57 3.35
N ARG A 122 3.51 -15.73 3.00
CA ARG A 122 2.16 -15.80 2.40
C ARG A 122 1.11 -15.19 3.33
N ARG A 123 1.15 -15.49 4.63
CA ARG A 123 0.24 -14.93 5.65
C ARG A 123 0.41 -13.42 5.79
N ALA A 124 1.64 -12.91 5.73
CA ALA A 124 1.90 -11.47 5.80
C ALA A 124 1.35 -10.73 4.58
N ILE A 125 1.46 -11.32 3.38
CA ILE A 125 0.86 -10.79 2.16
C ILE A 125 -0.67 -10.83 2.23
N GLU A 126 -1.24 -11.94 2.70
CA GLU A 126 -2.69 -12.08 2.92
C GLU A 126 -3.22 -10.98 3.86
N TYR A 127 -2.62 -10.81 5.04
CA TYR A 127 -3.00 -9.74 5.97
C TYR A 127 -2.90 -8.32 5.37
N SER A 128 -1.82 -8.03 4.62
CA SER A 128 -1.62 -6.72 4.00
C SER A 128 -2.64 -6.43 2.90
N LEU A 129 -2.97 -7.43 2.07
CA LEU A 129 -4.00 -7.33 1.05
C LEU A 129 -5.38 -7.19 1.67
N ASP A 130 -5.74 -8.03 2.64
CA ASP A 130 -7.04 -7.98 3.33
C ASP A 130 -7.24 -6.63 4.02
N SER A 131 -6.21 -6.12 4.71
CA SER A 131 -6.24 -4.79 5.33
C SER A 131 -6.58 -3.69 4.31
N LEU A 132 -5.93 -3.72 3.14
CA LEU A 132 -6.14 -2.74 2.08
C LEU A 132 -7.51 -2.89 1.41
N THR A 133 -7.90 -4.11 1.04
CA THR A 133 -9.16 -4.35 0.34
C THR A 133 -10.36 -4.06 1.23
N GLU A 134 -10.34 -4.49 2.49
CA GLU A 134 -11.42 -4.17 3.43
C GLU A 134 -11.50 -2.65 3.70
N TRP A 135 -10.35 -1.95 3.80
CA TRP A 135 -10.36 -0.49 3.94
C TRP A 135 -11.03 0.19 2.73
N VAL A 136 -10.69 -0.24 1.50
CA VAL A 136 -11.31 0.29 0.28
C VAL A 136 -12.80 -0.04 0.22
N GLU A 137 -13.22 -1.23 0.63
CA GLU A 137 -14.64 -1.60 0.68
C GLU A 137 -15.42 -0.75 1.70
N ARG A 138 -14.80 -0.38 2.82
CA ARG A 138 -15.42 0.41 3.89
C ARG A 138 -15.53 1.89 3.53
N TYR A 139 -14.47 2.47 2.96
CA TYR A 139 -14.33 3.92 2.84
C TYR A 139 -14.22 4.43 1.41
N GLY A 140 -13.91 3.56 0.44
CA GLY A 140 -13.84 3.93 -0.97
C GLY A 140 -15.18 4.42 -1.52
N ASP A 141 -15.13 5.44 -2.36
CA ASP A 141 -16.29 6.07 -3.00
C ASP A 141 -16.19 6.08 -4.54
N GLU A 142 -17.15 6.73 -5.21
CA GLU A 142 -17.18 6.85 -6.67
C GLU A 142 -15.95 7.57 -7.26
N ASN A 143 -15.25 8.37 -6.45
CA ASN A 143 -14.11 9.20 -6.87
C ASN A 143 -12.76 8.61 -6.45
N THR A 144 -12.78 7.49 -5.72
CA THR A 144 -11.57 6.85 -5.21
C THR A 144 -10.81 6.19 -6.36
N VAL A 145 -9.53 6.54 -6.47
CA VAL A 145 -8.57 5.91 -7.36
C VAL A 145 -7.40 5.42 -6.53
N LEU A 146 -7.21 4.11 -6.49
CA LEU A 146 -6.11 3.45 -5.80
C LEU A 146 -5.10 2.94 -6.82
N VAL A 147 -3.83 3.29 -6.62
CA VAL A 147 -2.69 2.60 -7.24
C VAL A 147 -2.02 1.79 -6.14
N PHE A 148 -2.02 0.48 -6.26
CA PHE A 148 -1.35 -0.42 -5.33
C PHE A 148 -0.29 -1.22 -6.06
N LEU A 149 0.93 -1.26 -5.51
CA LEU A 149 2.07 -1.93 -6.13
C LEU A 149 3.03 -2.46 -5.06
N GLY A 150 3.71 -3.56 -5.38
CA GLY A 150 4.90 -3.97 -4.63
C GLY A 150 6.10 -3.07 -4.97
N ASP A 151 6.95 -2.81 -3.99
CA ASP A 151 8.20 -2.05 -4.17
C ASP A 151 9.36 -2.97 -4.62
N HIS A 152 9.45 -4.19 -4.05
CA HIS A 152 10.41 -5.21 -4.46
C HIS A 152 10.00 -6.64 -4.06
N GLN A 153 10.68 -7.65 -4.64
CA GLN A 153 10.50 -9.07 -4.31
C GLN A 153 11.09 -9.44 -2.92
N PRO A 154 10.58 -10.48 -2.24
CA PRO A 154 11.14 -10.96 -0.97
C PRO A 154 12.52 -11.63 -1.17
N VAL A 155 13.18 -12.00 -0.06
CA VAL A 155 14.51 -12.64 -0.10
C VAL A 155 14.48 -14.04 -0.75
N PRO A 156 15.63 -14.56 -1.26
CA PRO A 156 15.70 -15.85 -1.97
C PRO A 156 15.14 -17.07 -1.24
N THR A 157 15.12 -17.07 0.09
CA THR A 157 14.47 -18.12 0.90
C THR A 157 13.00 -18.29 0.52
N VAL A 158 12.31 -17.17 0.26
CA VAL A 158 10.92 -17.15 -0.19
C VAL A 158 10.81 -17.47 -1.67
N THR A 159 11.61 -16.81 -2.51
CA THR A 159 11.51 -16.94 -3.98
C THR A 159 12.10 -18.25 -4.52
N ALA A 160 12.62 -19.12 -3.66
CA ALA A 160 13.30 -20.36 -4.03
C ALA A 160 14.45 -20.14 -5.03
N GLY A 161 15.15 -19.01 -4.91
CA GLY A 161 16.25 -18.64 -5.79
C GLY A 161 15.85 -17.96 -7.11
N ASP A 162 14.55 -17.69 -7.34
CA ASP A 162 14.14 -16.85 -8.46
C ASP A 162 14.76 -15.45 -8.33
N THR A 163 15.27 -14.94 -9.46
CA THR A 163 15.98 -13.67 -9.59
C THR A 163 15.16 -12.59 -10.28
N GLY A 164 13.93 -12.92 -10.70
CA GLY A 164 12.96 -11.98 -11.23
C GLY A 164 12.78 -10.76 -10.32
N LYS A 165 12.48 -9.63 -10.95
CA LYS A 165 12.24 -8.33 -10.29
C LYS A 165 10.81 -7.85 -10.49
N ASP A 166 9.96 -8.76 -10.95
CA ASP A 166 8.57 -8.49 -11.24
C ASP A 166 7.80 -8.37 -9.91
N VAL A 167 7.00 -7.32 -9.79
CA VAL A 167 6.10 -7.05 -8.66
C VAL A 167 4.71 -6.72 -9.22
N PRO A 168 3.63 -7.09 -8.51
CA PRO A 168 2.28 -6.77 -8.95
C PRO A 168 2.03 -5.26 -8.85
N ILE A 169 1.20 -4.76 -9.76
CA ILE A 169 0.64 -3.41 -9.73
C ILE A 169 -0.81 -3.46 -10.18
N SER A 170 -1.68 -2.65 -9.58
CA SER A 170 -3.08 -2.52 -9.96
C SER A 170 -3.53 -1.07 -9.84
N ILE A 171 -4.37 -0.65 -10.78
CA ILE A 171 -5.16 0.59 -10.68
C ILE A 171 -6.60 0.16 -10.44
N VAL A 172 -7.16 0.59 -9.31
CA VAL A 172 -8.53 0.30 -8.91
C VAL A 172 -9.30 1.61 -8.87
N ALA A 173 -10.40 1.69 -9.61
CA ALA A 173 -11.27 2.85 -9.64
C ALA A 173 -12.70 2.42 -9.96
N LYS A 174 -13.68 3.16 -9.45
CA LYS A 174 -15.09 2.94 -9.78
C LYS A 174 -15.51 3.68 -11.05
N ASP A 175 -14.93 4.85 -11.31
CA ASP A 175 -15.17 5.62 -12.54
C ASP A 175 -14.52 4.92 -13.75
N PRO A 176 -15.29 4.40 -14.73
CA PRO A 176 -14.75 3.75 -15.91
C PRO A 176 -13.86 4.69 -16.75
N LYS A 177 -14.06 6.01 -16.69
CA LYS A 177 -13.20 6.97 -17.41
C LYS A 177 -11.77 6.99 -16.89
N VAL A 178 -11.55 6.60 -15.62
CA VAL A 178 -10.21 6.44 -15.07
C VAL A 178 -9.53 5.23 -15.73
N LEU A 179 -10.25 4.12 -15.86
CA LEU A 179 -9.73 2.88 -16.43
C LEU A 179 -9.56 2.95 -17.96
N GLU A 180 -10.45 3.68 -18.66
CA GLU A 180 -10.35 3.91 -20.11
C GLU A 180 -9.01 4.55 -20.53
N ARG A 181 -8.44 5.42 -19.69
CA ARG A 181 -7.14 6.06 -19.96
C ARG A 181 -5.98 5.08 -19.99
N VAL A 182 -6.13 3.90 -19.38
CA VAL A 182 -5.12 2.85 -19.32
C VAL A 182 -5.53 1.60 -20.09
N ALA A 183 -6.66 1.61 -20.81
CA ALA A 183 -7.13 0.46 -21.60
C ALA A 183 -6.09 -0.03 -22.64
N GLY A 184 -5.28 0.88 -23.19
CA GLY A 184 -4.20 0.54 -24.13
C GLY A 184 -2.94 -0.05 -23.50
N TRP A 185 -2.93 -0.32 -22.19
CA TRP A 185 -1.78 -0.87 -21.47
C TRP A 185 -1.70 -2.39 -21.54
N ASN A 186 -2.75 -3.05 -22.04
CA ASN A 186 -2.88 -4.51 -22.12
C ASN A 186 -2.74 -5.19 -20.74
N TRP A 187 -3.21 -4.53 -19.69
CA TRP A 187 -3.39 -5.14 -18.38
C TRP A 187 -4.70 -5.92 -18.34
N THR A 188 -4.78 -6.86 -17.42
CA THR A 188 -5.94 -7.73 -17.20
C THR A 188 -6.73 -7.31 -15.99
N ASP A 189 -8.05 -7.54 -16.02
CA ASP A 189 -8.91 -7.22 -14.89
C ASP A 189 -8.61 -8.11 -13.67
N GLY A 190 -8.77 -7.51 -12.48
CA GLY A 190 -8.57 -8.16 -11.18
C GLY A 190 -7.19 -7.91 -10.56
N LEU A 191 -7.05 -8.30 -9.28
CA LEU A 191 -5.85 -8.05 -8.48
C LEU A 191 -4.70 -9.03 -8.74
N LYS A 192 -4.98 -10.14 -9.43
CA LYS A 192 -3.97 -11.14 -9.79
C LYS A 192 -3.55 -10.90 -11.25
N PRO A 193 -2.30 -10.44 -11.51
CA PRO A 193 -1.83 -10.27 -12.87
C PRO A 193 -1.88 -11.58 -13.66
N ALA A 194 -2.25 -11.51 -14.94
CA ALA A 194 -2.16 -12.66 -15.84
C ALA A 194 -0.71 -13.13 -15.99
N PRO A 195 -0.46 -14.44 -16.21
CA PRO A 195 0.89 -14.98 -16.38
C PRO A 195 1.70 -14.34 -17.53
N ASP A 196 1.01 -13.82 -18.54
CA ASP A 196 1.57 -13.16 -19.72
C ASP A 196 1.35 -11.64 -19.74
N ALA A 197 0.97 -11.05 -18.60
CA ALA A 197 0.82 -9.60 -18.48
C ALA A 197 2.13 -8.87 -18.87
N PRO A 198 2.02 -7.69 -19.51
CA PRO A 198 3.20 -6.93 -19.92
C PRO A 198 4.01 -6.48 -18.70
N ARG A 199 5.33 -6.57 -18.82
CA ARG A 199 6.28 -6.19 -17.76
C ARG A 199 7.01 -4.92 -18.14
N TRP A 200 7.06 -3.97 -17.22
CA TRP A 200 7.70 -2.66 -17.40
C TRP A 200 8.62 -2.34 -16.23
N GLY A 201 9.62 -1.51 -16.48
CA GLY A 201 10.33 -0.84 -15.40
C GLY A 201 9.42 0.17 -14.68
N MET A 202 9.70 0.43 -13.41
CA MET A 202 8.97 1.43 -12.61
C MET A 202 9.05 2.84 -13.20
N ASP A 203 10.15 3.16 -13.89
CA ASP A 203 10.33 4.40 -14.65
C ASP A 203 9.35 4.50 -15.82
N THR A 204 9.17 3.40 -16.56
CA THR A 204 8.21 3.31 -17.66
C THR A 204 6.77 3.40 -17.15
N PHE A 205 6.45 2.76 -16.02
CA PHE A 205 5.15 2.93 -15.38
C PHE A 205 4.91 4.39 -14.97
N ARG A 206 5.86 5.04 -14.28
CA ARG A 206 5.79 6.45 -13.90
C ARG A 206 5.47 7.33 -15.11
N ASP A 207 6.21 7.20 -16.19
CA ASP A 207 6.04 8.06 -17.38
C ASP A 207 4.68 7.83 -18.05
N ARG A 208 4.22 6.59 -18.14
CA ARG A 208 2.88 6.25 -18.66
C ARG A 208 1.77 6.78 -17.76
N PHE A 209 1.89 6.61 -16.45
CA PHE A 209 0.93 7.09 -15.46
C PHE A 209 0.81 8.61 -15.51
N MET A 210 1.93 9.33 -15.55
CA MET A 210 1.94 10.78 -15.67
C MET A 210 1.42 11.27 -17.02
N THR A 211 1.63 10.51 -18.09
CA THR A 211 1.01 10.81 -19.39
C THR A 211 -0.50 10.64 -19.35
N ALA A 212 -1.00 9.60 -18.68
CA ALA A 212 -2.43 9.31 -18.58
C ALA A 212 -3.18 10.28 -17.66
N TYR A 213 -2.62 10.60 -16.49
CA TYR A 213 -3.33 11.32 -15.42
C TYR A 213 -2.71 12.68 -15.05
N GLY A 214 -1.52 13.00 -15.56
CA GLY A 214 -0.86 14.26 -15.28
C GLY A 214 -1.50 15.46 -16.02
N PRO A 215 -1.06 16.70 -15.71
CA PRO A 215 -1.66 17.92 -16.24
C PRO A 215 -1.71 18.04 -17.77
N GLN A 216 -0.86 17.28 -18.47
CA GLN A 216 -0.77 17.26 -19.94
C GLN A 216 -1.72 16.23 -20.58
N GLY A 217 -2.23 15.25 -19.83
CA GLY A 217 -3.13 14.18 -20.32
C GLY A 217 -4.58 14.61 -20.55
N GLY A 218 -4.93 15.87 -20.24
CA GLY A 218 -6.26 16.45 -20.45
C GLY A 218 -6.48 17.08 -21.84
N THR A 219 -5.43 17.26 -22.64
CA THR A 219 -5.55 17.80 -24.00
C THR A 219 -5.45 16.68 -25.03
N SER A 220 -6.50 15.87 -25.17
CA SER A 220 -6.75 15.29 -26.49
C SER A 220 -7.19 16.45 -27.38
N ALA A 221 -6.25 17.03 -28.11
CA ALA A 221 -6.60 17.91 -29.22
C ALA A 221 -7.51 17.11 -30.16
N ALA A 222 -8.77 17.51 -30.29
CA ALA A 222 -9.61 17.04 -31.37
C ALA A 222 -8.89 17.38 -32.70
N PRO A 223 -8.80 16.45 -33.66
CA PRO A 223 -8.26 16.80 -34.97
C PRO A 223 -9.16 17.87 -35.59
N ALA A 224 -8.56 18.98 -36.03
CA ALA A 224 -9.24 20.02 -36.78
C ALA A 224 -9.80 19.45 -38.11
N PRO A 225 -10.93 19.98 -38.61
CA PRO A 225 -11.63 19.46 -39.79
C PRO A 225 -10.82 19.54 -41.09
#